data_AF-G2QEZ2-F1
#
_entry.id   AF-G2QEZ2-F1
#
_cell.length_a   1.000
_cell.length_b   1.000
_cell.length_c   1.000
_cell.angle_alpha   90.00
_cell.angle_beta   90.00
_cell.angle_gamma   90.00
#
_symmetry.space_group_name_H-M   'P 1'
#
loop_
_entity.id
_entity.type
_entity.pdbx_description
1 polymer ?
#
loop_
_entity_poly.entity_id
_entity_poly.type
_entity_poly.pdbx_seq_one_letter_code
_entity_poly.pdbx_strand_id
1 'polypeptide(L)'
;MQDGDMKAQLKDWRESNVLAEFSQPVRAIYELLAGNAGVCAGVKNVPIENRVDSFTISQRFGLDWMRSFGLRLFYTTGATANVAEAVRSFQADIEQDKEPEPDSALWSLLKAFANQEFDWSDTRLGWLLTKAIYATGKVSFGQDAAEKLDKASLAYASALTAQSQWVPATFVLLQLSDAASREAAVRDHLGRHARRIGSPRNPNSAFSSLRKFGVPETWIWEAKALDFRARGDSQQEFLALVWAQNYSEANQAFVHRVGPDLVIARDFRRLFRFAQLLFKVKGKLQDWDRGAAVYLLYPMARLQGKQHGLDKFDHQLFDGLVALRGQTHGDIRQEAAIADMAEDLIRCRGGDPRLFGLLPEDVRSKYMRAQALEVIC
;
A
#
# COMPACT_ATOMS: atom_id res chain seq x y z
N MET A 1 -12.63 -45.09 32.86
CA MET A 1 -12.01 -45.69 34.05
C MET A 1 -11.49 -44.55 34.88
N GLN A 2 -11.80 -44.53 36.18
CA GLN A 2 -11.70 -43.35 37.02
C GLN A 2 -10.24 -43.06 37.38
N ASP A 3 -9.73 -41.86 37.07
CA ASP A 3 -8.39 -41.38 37.49
C ASP A 3 -8.14 -41.58 39.00
N GLY A 4 -9.21 -41.65 39.79
CA GLY A 4 -9.17 -41.92 41.22
C GLY A 4 -8.58 -43.29 41.59
N ASP A 5 -8.85 -44.34 40.82
CA ASP A 5 -8.37 -45.70 41.13
C ASP A 5 -6.85 -45.80 40.93
N MET A 6 -6.33 -45.19 39.86
CA MET A 6 -4.89 -45.18 39.58
C MET A 6 -4.11 -44.29 40.55
N LYS A 7 -4.70 -43.18 41.00
CA LYS A 7 -4.13 -42.35 42.07
C LYS A 7 -4.04 -43.10 43.41
N ALA A 8 -5.08 -43.87 43.76
CA ALA A 8 -5.09 -44.70 44.96
C ALA A 8 -4.01 -45.79 44.87
N GLN A 9 -3.91 -46.47 43.73
CA GLN A 9 -2.90 -47.52 43.51
C GLN A 9 -1.46 -47.00 43.65
N LEU A 10 -1.18 -45.82 43.10
CA LEU A 10 0.14 -45.17 43.24
C LEU A 10 0.43 -44.78 44.69
N LYS A 11 -0.58 -44.35 45.45
CA LYS A 11 -0.43 -44.03 46.86
C LYS A 11 -0.10 -45.28 47.67
N ASP A 12 -0.82 -46.38 47.45
CA ASP A 12 -0.59 -47.66 48.13
C ASP A 12 0.82 -48.20 47.85
N TRP A 13 1.30 -48.08 46.61
CA TRP A 13 2.67 -48.47 46.25
C TRP A 13 3.75 -47.59 46.89
N ARG A 14 3.47 -46.29 47.09
CA ARG A 14 4.36 -45.38 47.84
C ARG A 14 4.42 -45.77 49.31
N GLU A 15 3.29 -46.07 49.94
CA GLU A 15 3.21 -46.43 51.35
C GLU A 15 3.79 -47.82 51.64
N SER A 16 3.63 -48.76 50.71
CA SER A 16 4.11 -50.14 50.83
C SER A 16 5.55 -50.34 50.35
N ASN A 17 6.24 -49.27 49.93
CA ASN A 17 7.61 -49.29 49.39
C ASN A 17 7.84 -50.18 48.14
N VAL A 18 6.78 -50.57 47.44
CA VAL A 18 6.85 -51.47 46.26
C VAL A 18 7.32 -50.73 45.00
N LEU A 19 7.40 -49.39 45.03
CA LEU A 19 7.85 -48.59 43.89
C LEU A 19 9.26 -48.94 43.39
N ALA A 20 10.12 -49.52 44.23
CA ALA A 20 11.48 -49.92 43.86
C ALA A 20 11.51 -51.13 42.92
N GLU A 21 10.47 -51.97 42.97
CA GLU A 21 10.34 -53.17 42.13
C GLU A 21 9.90 -52.85 40.69
N PHE A 22 9.36 -51.64 40.46
CA PHE A 22 8.83 -51.25 39.17
C PHE A 22 9.85 -50.48 38.33
N SER A 23 9.94 -50.87 37.05
CA SER A 23 10.73 -50.12 36.08
C SER A 23 10.18 -48.70 35.89
N GLN A 24 11.06 -47.76 35.56
CA GLN A 24 10.70 -46.35 35.33
C GLN A 24 9.61 -46.14 34.26
N PRO A 25 9.57 -46.89 33.13
CA PRO A 25 8.46 -46.80 32.17
C PRO A 25 7.10 -47.19 32.74
N VAL A 26 7.03 -48.23 33.57
CA VAL A 26 5.78 -48.66 34.19
C VAL A 26 5.28 -47.58 35.15
N ARG A 27 6.18 -47.02 35.96
CA ARG A 27 5.85 -45.90 36.86
C ARG A 27 5.34 -44.68 36.09
N ALA A 28 5.97 -44.35 34.96
CA ALA A 28 5.53 -43.23 34.12
C ALA A 28 4.12 -43.46 33.52
N ILE A 29 3.79 -44.68 33.08
CA ILE A 29 2.45 -45.01 32.57
C ILE A 29 1.40 -44.87 33.66
N TYR A 30 1.65 -45.37 34.86
CA TYR A 30 0.70 -45.24 35.97
C TYR A 30 0.51 -43.78 36.40
N GLU A 31 1.58 -42.98 36.43
CA GLU A 31 1.47 -41.53 36.70
C GLU A 31 0.64 -40.82 35.62
N LEU A 32 0.82 -41.16 34.33
CA LEU A 32 0.02 -40.61 33.24
C LEU A 32 -1.47 -40.99 33.38
N LEU A 33 -1.77 -42.26 33.66
CA LEU A 33 -3.15 -42.72 33.88
C LEU A 33 -3.78 -42.13 35.14
N ALA A 34 -2.97 -41.70 36.10
CA ALA A 34 -3.40 -40.95 37.26
C ALA A 34 -3.54 -39.44 36.99
N GLY A 35 -3.33 -38.97 35.75
CA GLY A 35 -3.44 -37.57 35.37
C GLY A 35 -2.26 -36.70 35.82
N ASN A 36 -1.07 -37.29 36.02
CA ASN A 36 0.18 -36.59 36.25
C ASN A 36 1.15 -36.81 35.08
N ALA A 37 1.34 -35.79 34.26
CA ALA A 37 2.23 -35.83 33.10
C ALA A 37 3.58 -35.14 33.29
N GLY A 38 3.87 -34.60 34.49
CA GLY A 38 5.09 -33.83 34.74
C GLY A 38 6.20 -34.66 35.37
N VAL A 39 6.15 -34.78 36.69
CA VAL A 39 7.23 -35.40 37.48
C VAL A 39 6.73 -36.68 38.13
N CYS A 40 7.44 -37.78 37.88
CA CYS A 40 7.27 -39.02 38.63
C CYS A 40 8.05 -38.90 39.94
N ALA A 41 7.33 -38.80 41.06
CA ALA A 41 7.96 -38.66 42.37
C ALA A 41 8.60 -39.97 42.83
N GLY A 42 9.82 -39.88 43.32
CA GLY A 42 10.55 -40.93 44.01
C GLY A 42 10.36 -40.91 45.52
N VAL A 43 10.99 -41.87 46.21
CA VAL A 43 10.94 -42.02 47.67
C VAL A 43 12.38 -42.05 48.20
N LYS A 44 12.76 -41.07 49.04
CA LYS A 44 14.16 -40.88 49.50
C LYS A 44 14.40 -41.29 50.97
N ASN A 45 13.37 -41.26 51.82
CA ASN A 45 13.43 -41.48 53.28
C ASN A 45 13.16 -42.94 53.68
N VAL A 46 13.61 -43.90 52.88
CA VAL A 46 13.38 -45.34 53.04
C VAL A 46 14.71 -46.09 52.98
N PRO A 47 14.79 -47.35 53.44
CA PRO A 47 15.98 -48.19 53.30
C PRO A 47 16.53 -48.17 51.88
N ILE A 48 17.85 -48.32 51.72
CA ILE A 48 18.53 -48.08 50.43
C ILE A 48 17.99 -48.97 49.30
N GLU A 49 17.52 -50.17 49.64
CA GLU A 49 16.85 -51.13 48.75
C GLU A 49 15.52 -50.63 48.19
N ASN A 50 14.83 -49.76 48.92
CA ASN A 50 13.52 -49.21 48.56
C ASN A 50 13.61 -47.78 48.03
N ARG A 51 14.83 -47.20 47.96
CA ARG A 51 15.03 -45.82 47.51
C ARG A 51 14.84 -45.75 46.00
N VAL A 52 14.03 -44.78 45.58
CA VAL A 52 13.73 -44.58 44.17
C VAL A 52 13.87 -43.11 43.81
N ASP A 53 14.57 -42.82 42.72
CA ASP A 53 14.76 -41.46 42.25
C ASP A 53 13.50 -40.90 41.57
N SER A 54 13.33 -39.58 41.73
CA SER A 54 12.35 -38.80 40.97
C SER A 54 12.91 -38.47 39.59
N PHE A 55 12.05 -38.45 38.58
CA PHE A 55 12.45 -37.99 37.25
C PHE A 55 11.28 -37.28 36.55
N THR A 56 11.62 -36.32 35.69
CA THR A 56 10.67 -35.69 34.77
C THR A 56 10.43 -36.61 33.57
N ILE A 57 9.17 -36.85 33.23
CA ILE A 57 8.80 -37.78 32.16
C ILE A 57 9.39 -37.32 30.81
N SER A 58 9.34 -36.03 30.51
CA SER A 58 9.87 -35.46 29.26
C SER A 58 11.38 -35.69 29.12
N GLN A 59 12.17 -35.34 30.14
CA GLN A 59 13.62 -35.49 30.14
C GLN A 59 14.04 -36.96 30.08
N ARG A 60 13.35 -37.84 30.83
CA ARG A 60 13.73 -39.26 30.90
C ARG A 60 13.55 -39.99 29.57
N PHE A 61 12.49 -39.66 28.83
CA PHE A 61 12.17 -40.29 27.54
C PHE A 61 12.59 -39.46 26.33
N GLY A 62 13.29 -38.33 26.54
CA GLY A 62 13.74 -37.46 25.45
C GLY A 62 12.59 -36.91 24.61
N LEU A 63 11.48 -36.55 25.26
CA LEU A 63 10.32 -36.00 24.58
C LEU A 63 10.58 -34.54 24.23
N ASP A 64 10.20 -34.14 23.01
CA ASP A 64 10.13 -32.73 22.67
C ASP A 64 8.98 -32.05 23.44
N TRP A 65 8.99 -30.72 23.46
CA TRP A 65 7.98 -29.95 24.19
C TRP A 65 6.56 -30.23 23.67
N MET A 66 6.39 -30.54 22.37
CA MET A 66 5.09 -30.87 21.78
C MET A 66 4.55 -32.20 22.29
N ARG A 67 5.38 -33.24 22.38
CA ARG A 67 5.00 -34.52 22.97
C ARG A 67 4.72 -34.36 24.46
N SER A 68 5.54 -33.60 25.18
CA SER A 68 5.31 -33.32 26.60
C SER A 68 3.99 -32.55 26.84
N PHE A 69 3.69 -31.56 26.01
CA PHE A 69 2.40 -30.87 26.02
C PHE A 69 1.24 -31.81 25.67
N GLY A 70 1.43 -32.67 24.67
CA GLY A 70 0.46 -33.69 24.28
C GLY A 70 0.07 -34.60 25.44
N LEU A 71 1.03 -34.99 26.29
CA LEU A 71 0.73 -35.78 27.49
C LEU A 71 -0.25 -35.05 28.43
N ARG A 72 -0.13 -33.73 28.58
CA ARG A 72 -1.06 -32.93 29.38
C ARG A 72 -2.43 -32.80 28.71
N LEU A 73 -2.44 -32.58 27.40
CA LEU A 73 -3.67 -32.46 26.63
C LEU A 73 -4.51 -33.76 26.63
N PHE A 74 -3.86 -34.93 26.66
CA PHE A 74 -4.58 -36.21 26.57
C PHE A 74 -4.81 -36.88 27.93
N TYR A 75 -3.90 -36.70 28.89
CA TYR A 75 -3.95 -37.44 30.15
C TYR A 75 -4.23 -36.57 31.37
N THR A 76 -3.99 -35.26 31.34
CA THR A 76 -4.21 -34.40 32.52
C THR A 76 -5.50 -33.59 32.47
N THR A 77 -6.07 -33.36 31.29
CA THR A 77 -7.42 -32.80 31.17
C THR A 77 -8.46 -33.89 31.45
N GLY A 78 -9.49 -33.56 32.24
CA GLY A 78 -10.57 -34.50 32.57
C GLY A 78 -11.40 -34.95 31.37
N ALA A 79 -12.59 -35.51 31.61
CA ALA A 79 -13.45 -36.13 30.59
C ALA A 79 -13.77 -35.23 29.37
N THR A 80 -13.67 -33.91 29.51
CA THR A 80 -13.69 -32.97 28.39
C THR A 80 -12.32 -32.30 28.24
N ALA A 81 -11.67 -32.51 27.11
CA ALA A 81 -10.39 -31.86 26.81
C ALA A 81 -10.55 -30.33 26.75
N ASN A 82 -10.01 -29.63 27.75
CA ASN A 82 -9.90 -28.17 27.73
C ASN A 82 -8.46 -27.77 27.40
N VAL A 83 -8.24 -27.37 26.15
CA VAL A 83 -6.93 -26.95 25.65
C VAL A 83 -6.35 -25.80 26.49
N ALA A 84 -7.18 -24.86 26.94
CA ALA A 84 -6.73 -23.72 27.74
C ALA A 84 -6.25 -24.13 29.15
N GLU A 85 -6.80 -25.19 29.73
CA GLU A 85 -6.31 -25.75 31.00
C GLU A 85 -5.00 -26.50 30.80
N ALA A 86 -4.87 -27.28 29.73
CA ALA A 86 -3.63 -27.98 29.40
C ALA A 86 -2.45 -27.01 29.19
N VAL A 87 -2.69 -25.88 28.51
CA VAL A 87 -1.68 -24.83 28.33
C VAL A 87 -1.29 -24.20 29.66
N ARG A 88 -2.26 -23.82 30.51
CA ARG A 88 -1.97 -23.24 31.83
C ARG A 88 -1.22 -24.21 32.75
N SER A 89 -1.55 -25.50 32.68
CA SER A 89 -0.81 -26.54 33.40
C SER A 89 0.64 -26.66 32.92
N PHE A 90 0.88 -26.62 31.60
CA PHE A 90 2.23 -26.66 31.05
C PHE A 90 3.02 -25.39 31.41
N GLN A 91 2.37 -24.22 31.39
CA GLN A 91 2.96 -22.96 31.82
C GLN A 91 3.38 -22.98 33.30
N ALA A 92 2.53 -23.50 34.19
CA ALA A 92 2.86 -23.66 35.60
C ALA A 92 4.04 -24.62 35.83
N ASP A 93 4.19 -25.65 34.99
CA ASP A 93 5.35 -26.54 35.05
C ASP A 93 6.64 -25.86 34.56
N ILE A 94 6.56 -24.95 33.60
CA ILE A 94 7.69 -24.11 33.17
C ILE A 94 8.10 -23.16 34.30
N GLU A 95 7.14 -22.47 34.92
CA GLU A 95 7.39 -21.55 36.04
C GLU A 95 8.00 -22.24 37.28
N GLN A 96 7.76 -23.56 37.42
CA GLN A 96 8.33 -24.39 38.48
C GLN A 96 9.65 -25.08 38.09
N ASP A 97 10.28 -24.67 36.98
CA ASP A 97 11.50 -25.27 36.43
C ASP A 97 11.41 -26.79 36.17
N LYS A 98 10.20 -27.33 35.98
CA LYS A 98 9.99 -28.75 35.66
C LYS A 98 10.14 -29.04 34.18
N GLU A 99 9.81 -28.06 33.34
CA GLU A 99 9.93 -28.11 31.88
C GLU A 99 10.65 -26.86 31.37
N PRO A 100 11.48 -26.97 30.32
CA PRO A 100 12.09 -25.79 29.70
C PRO A 100 11.05 -24.97 28.92
N GLU A 101 11.20 -23.64 28.90
CA GLU A 101 10.35 -22.79 28.05
C GLU A 101 10.64 -23.06 26.56
N PRO A 102 9.62 -23.41 25.75
CA PRO A 102 9.82 -23.60 24.32
C PRO A 102 10.08 -22.27 23.61
N ASP A 103 11.21 -22.17 22.92
CA ASP A 103 11.47 -21.09 21.95
C ASP A 103 10.73 -21.39 20.63
N SER A 104 9.40 -21.20 20.65
CA SER A 104 8.54 -21.49 19.50
C SER A 104 7.38 -20.51 19.39
N ALA A 105 7.15 -19.98 18.19
CA ALA A 105 5.97 -19.15 17.89
C ALA A 105 4.65 -19.89 18.16
N LEU A 106 4.62 -21.23 18.02
CA LEU A 106 3.44 -22.03 18.33
C LEU A 106 3.13 -22.00 19.84
N TRP A 107 4.15 -22.00 20.69
CA TRP A 107 3.97 -21.88 22.13
C TRP A 107 3.43 -20.50 22.51
N SER A 108 3.95 -19.42 21.92
CA SER A 108 3.41 -18.07 22.11
C SER A 108 1.94 -17.97 21.69
N LEU A 109 1.54 -18.63 20.59
CA LEU A 109 0.14 -18.69 20.16
C LEU A 109 -0.75 -19.48 21.13
N LEU A 110 -0.26 -20.60 21.67
CA LEU A 110 -0.99 -21.39 22.68
C LEU A 110 -1.16 -20.60 23.98
N LYS A 111 -0.10 -19.94 24.46
CA LYS A 111 -0.16 -19.00 25.59
C LYS A 111 -1.21 -17.92 25.36
N ALA A 112 -1.19 -17.31 24.17
CA ALA A 112 -2.16 -16.27 23.81
C ALA A 112 -3.60 -16.79 23.73
N PHE A 113 -3.80 -18.01 23.22
CA PHE A 113 -5.11 -18.65 23.20
C PHE A 113 -5.65 -18.92 24.62
N ALA A 114 -4.79 -19.42 25.52
CA ALA A 114 -5.20 -19.83 26.86
C ALA A 114 -5.36 -18.64 27.83
N ASN A 115 -4.45 -17.68 27.77
CA ASN A 115 -4.42 -16.52 28.68
C ASN A 115 -5.18 -15.32 28.10
N GLN A 116 -5.57 -15.37 26.82
CA GLN A 116 -6.15 -14.24 26.09
C GLN A 116 -5.22 -13.01 26.01
N GLU A 117 -3.90 -13.21 26.21
CA GLU A 117 -2.86 -12.18 26.16
C GLU A 117 -1.96 -12.41 24.93
N PHE A 118 -1.95 -11.46 23.99
CA PHE A 118 -1.20 -11.60 22.74
C PHE A 118 0.18 -10.97 22.86
N ASP A 119 1.22 -11.77 22.56
CA ASP A 119 2.57 -11.26 22.33
C ASP A 119 2.66 -10.63 20.92
N TRP A 120 3.12 -9.39 20.85
CA TRP A 120 3.19 -8.56 19.64
C TRP A 120 4.56 -8.58 18.97
N SER A 121 5.47 -9.44 19.44
CA SER A 121 6.88 -9.47 19.01
C SER A 121 7.05 -9.69 17.50
N ASP A 122 6.27 -10.58 16.89
CA ASP A 122 6.21 -10.70 15.42
C ASP A 122 5.14 -9.78 14.83
N THR A 123 5.58 -8.67 14.22
CA THR A 123 4.71 -7.68 13.58
C THR A 123 3.77 -8.26 12.51
N ARG A 124 4.18 -9.32 11.78
CA ARG A 124 3.36 -9.94 10.73
C ARG A 124 2.33 -10.88 11.32
N LEU A 125 2.77 -11.84 12.12
CA LEU A 125 1.86 -12.81 12.73
C LEU A 125 0.91 -12.13 13.70
N GLY A 126 1.40 -11.19 14.50
CA GLY A 126 0.59 -10.36 15.39
C GLY A 126 -0.49 -9.58 14.64
N TRP A 127 -0.14 -8.94 13.51
CA TRP A 127 -1.13 -8.22 12.70
C TRP A 127 -2.20 -9.16 12.09
N LEU A 128 -1.77 -10.27 11.46
CA LEU A 128 -2.68 -11.24 10.84
C LEU A 128 -3.64 -11.86 11.86
N LEU A 129 -3.09 -12.25 13.02
CA LEU A 129 -3.86 -12.87 14.09
C LEU A 129 -4.86 -11.89 14.69
N THR A 130 -4.45 -10.64 14.93
CA THR A 130 -5.34 -9.59 15.43
C THR A 130 -6.51 -9.37 14.49
N LYS A 131 -6.26 -9.30 13.17
CA LYS A 131 -7.31 -9.17 12.16
C LYS A 131 -8.23 -10.39 12.12
N ALA A 132 -7.68 -11.60 12.17
CA ALA A 132 -8.45 -12.85 12.16
C ALA A 132 -9.35 -12.96 13.40
N ILE A 133 -8.80 -12.70 14.58
CA ILE A 133 -9.54 -12.77 15.86
C ILE A 133 -10.62 -11.70 15.89
N TYR A 134 -10.31 -10.47 15.47
CA TYR A 134 -11.31 -9.41 15.35
C TYR A 134 -12.47 -9.81 14.43
N ALA A 135 -12.19 -10.43 13.28
CA ALA A 135 -13.22 -10.90 12.36
C ALA A 135 -14.11 -12.00 12.95
N THR A 136 -13.62 -12.81 13.90
CA THR A 136 -14.44 -13.84 14.56
C THR A 136 -15.42 -13.27 15.59
N GLY A 137 -15.22 -12.03 16.06
CA GLY A 137 -16.06 -11.39 17.08
C GLY A 137 -16.01 -12.05 18.47
N LYS A 138 -15.14 -13.03 18.69
CA LYS A 138 -15.05 -13.80 19.94
C LYS A 138 -14.27 -13.11 21.05
N VAL A 139 -13.44 -12.13 20.70
CA VAL A 139 -12.58 -11.39 21.64
C VAL A 139 -12.85 -9.90 21.50
N SER A 140 -13.18 -9.24 22.60
CA SER A 140 -13.34 -7.78 22.66
C SER A 140 -11.99 -7.12 22.93
N PHE A 141 -11.50 -6.27 22.02
CA PHE A 141 -10.24 -5.52 22.18
C PHE A 141 -10.36 -4.28 23.09
N GLY A 142 -11.36 -4.27 23.97
CA GLY A 142 -11.71 -3.15 24.85
C GLY A 142 -12.27 -1.94 24.12
N GLN A 143 -12.31 -0.80 24.82
CA GLN A 143 -12.60 0.50 24.21
C GLN A 143 -11.47 0.84 23.22
N ASP A 144 -11.83 1.42 22.06
CA ASP A 144 -10.94 1.79 20.95
C ASP A 144 -10.25 0.62 20.20
N ALA A 145 -10.96 -0.50 20.08
CA ALA A 145 -10.52 -1.65 19.28
C ALA A 145 -10.07 -1.27 17.87
N ALA A 146 -10.84 -0.42 17.17
CA ALA A 146 -10.55 0.01 15.80
C ALA A 146 -9.27 0.84 15.72
N GLU A 147 -9.04 1.77 16.65
CA GLU A 147 -7.83 2.59 16.65
C GLU A 147 -6.56 1.77 16.94
N LYS A 148 -6.65 0.79 17.86
CA LYS A 148 -5.54 -0.12 18.15
C LYS A 148 -5.20 -0.97 16.93
N LEU A 149 -6.22 -1.47 16.23
CA LEU A 149 -6.09 -2.20 14.96
C LEU A 149 -5.45 -1.36 13.85
N ASP A 150 -5.87 -0.10 13.74
CA ASP A 150 -5.32 0.83 12.76
C ASP A 150 -3.85 1.17 13.07
N LYS A 151 -3.51 1.42 14.34
CA LYS A 151 -2.12 1.60 14.80
C LYS A 151 -1.24 0.38 14.48
N ALA A 152 -1.75 -0.83 14.74
CA ALA A 152 -1.04 -2.07 14.38
C ALA A 152 -0.85 -2.20 12.86
N SER A 153 -1.86 -1.83 12.07
CA SER A 153 -1.79 -1.84 10.60
C SER A 153 -0.76 -0.83 10.08
N LEU A 154 -0.71 0.37 10.65
CA LEU A 154 0.29 1.38 10.31
C LEU A 154 1.72 0.92 10.67
N ALA A 155 1.91 0.36 11.87
CA ALA A 155 3.21 -0.16 12.29
C ALA A 155 3.68 -1.28 11.36
N TYR A 156 2.80 -2.22 11.02
CA TYR A 156 3.15 -3.30 10.11
C TYR A 156 3.44 -2.80 8.67
N ALA A 157 2.65 -1.84 8.17
CA ALA A 157 2.91 -1.21 6.87
C ALA A 157 4.26 -0.47 6.85
N SER A 158 4.63 0.22 7.93
CA SER A 158 5.95 0.86 8.03
C SER A 158 7.10 -0.15 8.05
N ALA A 159 6.94 -1.28 8.75
CA ALA A 159 7.93 -2.35 8.79
C ALA A 159 8.15 -2.98 7.40
N LEU A 160 7.06 -3.22 6.65
CA LEU A 160 7.14 -3.70 5.26
C LEU A 160 7.81 -2.69 4.33
N THR A 161 7.54 -1.40 4.53
CA THR A 161 8.15 -0.32 3.76
C THR A 161 9.66 -0.25 4.00
N ALA A 162 10.10 -0.43 5.26
CA ALA A 162 11.51 -0.52 5.61
C ALA A 162 12.22 -1.70 4.92
N GLN A 163 11.53 -2.83 4.73
CA GLN A 163 12.02 -4.00 3.98
C GLN A 163 11.94 -3.83 2.45
N SER A 164 11.66 -2.62 1.95
CA SER A 164 11.43 -2.33 0.52
C SER A 164 10.21 -3.04 -0.10
N GLN A 165 9.36 -3.68 0.70
CA GLN A 165 8.14 -4.35 0.27
C GLN A 165 6.93 -3.40 0.31
N TRP A 166 6.95 -2.40 -0.57
CA TRP A 166 5.94 -1.34 -0.57
C TRP A 166 4.57 -1.78 -1.15
N VAL A 167 4.55 -2.77 -2.05
CA VAL A 167 3.30 -3.29 -2.65
C VAL A 167 2.44 -4.00 -1.60
N PRO A 168 2.97 -4.97 -0.80
CA PRO A 168 2.24 -5.51 0.35
C PRO A 168 1.90 -4.45 1.41
N ALA A 169 2.77 -3.47 1.66
CA ALA A 169 2.46 -2.38 2.59
C ALA A 169 1.20 -1.60 2.16
N THR A 170 1.03 -1.35 0.85
CA THR A 170 -0.18 -0.70 0.31
C THR A 170 -1.43 -1.51 0.63
N PHE A 171 -1.36 -2.84 0.52
CA PHE A 171 -2.47 -3.72 0.88
C PHE A 171 -2.83 -3.64 2.37
N VAL A 172 -1.84 -3.55 3.25
CA VAL A 172 -2.06 -3.38 4.69
C VAL A 172 -2.74 -2.03 4.98
N LEU A 173 -2.32 -0.95 4.32
CA LEU A 173 -2.94 0.37 4.47
C LEU A 173 -4.41 0.40 4.00
N LEU A 174 -4.80 -0.44 3.04
CA LEU A 174 -6.21 -0.57 2.62
C LEU A 174 -7.10 -1.17 3.73
N GLN A 175 -6.53 -1.78 4.76
CA GLN A 175 -7.28 -2.38 5.87
C GLN A 175 -7.54 -1.41 7.04
N LEU A 176 -7.24 -0.12 6.87
CA LEU A 176 -7.57 0.92 7.84
C LEU A 176 -9.08 1.12 7.94
N SER A 177 -9.56 1.34 9.16
CA SER A 177 -10.99 1.42 9.47
C SER A 177 -11.62 2.69 8.91
N ASP A 178 -11.01 3.85 9.17
CA ASP A 178 -11.48 5.14 8.67
C ASP A 178 -11.20 5.33 7.16
N ALA A 179 -12.21 5.79 6.42
CA ALA A 179 -12.14 5.96 4.97
C ALA A 179 -11.24 7.13 4.56
N ALA A 180 -11.31 8.25 5.28
CA ALA A 180 -10.50 9.42 4.96
C ALA A 180 -9.01 9.16 5.25
N SER A 181 -8.71 8.57 6.42
CA SER A 181 -7.35 8.18 6.80
C SER A 181 -6.77 7.12 5.85
N ARG A 182 -7.58 6.14 5.43
CA ARG A 182 -7.18 5.12 4.45
C ARG A 182 -6.80 5.74 3.11
N GLU A 183 -7.63 6.65 2.60
CA GLU A 183 -7.37 7.35 1.34
C GLU A 183 -6.08 8.18 1.42
N ALA A 184 -5.93 8.99 2.47
CA ALA A 184 -4.75 9.82 2.68
C ALA A 184 -3.47 8.98 2.76
N ALA A 185 -3.47 7.92 3.59
CA ALA A 185 -2.32 7.05 3.77
C ALA A 185 -1.92 6.31 2.49
N VAL A 186 -2.89 5.81 1.72
CA VAL A 186 -2.62 5.11 0.45
C VAL A 186 -2.09 6.07 -0.61
N ARG A 187 -2.71 7.25 -0.78
CA ARG A 187 -2.25 8.25 -1.77
C ARG A 187 -0.83 8.72 -1.47
N ASP A 188 -0.55 9.03 -0.21
CA ASP A 188 0.77 9.45 0.26
C ASP A 188 1.81 8.34 0.06
N HIS A 189 1.49 7.09 0.41
CA HIS A 189 2.38 5.94 0.18
C HIS A 189 2.66 5.69 -1.31
N LEU A 190 1.64 5.77 -2.16
CA LEU A 190 1.80 5.68 -3.61
C LEU A 190 2.66 6.81 -4.17
N GLY A 191 2.48 8.04 -3.69
CA GLY A 191 3.28 9.20 -4.07
C GLY A 191 4.77 9.00 -3.78
N ARG A 192 5.12 8.51 -2.59
CA ARG A 192 6.52 8.19 -2.22
C ARG A 192 7.15 7.11 -3.09
N HIS A 193 6.35 6.15 -3.55
CA HIS A 193 6.83 5.02 -4.36
C HIS A 193 6.47 5.14 -5.84
N ALA A 194 6.06 6.33 -6.30
CA ALA A 194 5.55 6.55 -7.65
C ALA A 194 6.51 6.05 -8.75
N ARG A 195 7.82 6.26 -8.55
CA ARG A 195 8.89 5.79 -9.44
C ARG A 195 8.90 4.26 -9.66
N ARG A 196 8.40 3.48 -8.69
CA ARG A 196 8.41 2.01 -8.70
C ARG A 196 7.10 1.40 -9.25
N ILE A 197 6.07 2.20 -9.49
CA ILE A 197 4.73 1.73 -9.92
C ILE A 197 4.78 1.02 -11.29
N GLY A 198 5.78 1.31 -12.13
CA GLY A 198 5.99 0.62 -13.40
C GLY A 198 4.91 0.94 -14.45
N SER A 199 4.88 0.18 -15.56
CA SER A 199 3.95 0.40 -16.66
C SER A 199 2.73 -0.54 -16.57
N PRO A 200 1.51 -0.04 -16.83
CA PRO A 200 0.28 -0.86 -16.79
C PRO A 200 0.27 -2.03 -17.78
N ARG A 201 1.09 -1.97 -18.85
CA ARG A 201 1.17 -3.03 -19.86
C ARG A 201 1.92 -4.27 -19.37
N ASN A 202 2.72 -4.16 -18.31
CA ASN A 202 3.50 -5.28 -17.81
C ASN A 202 2.70 -6.00 -16.69
N PRO A 203 2.32 -7.28 -16.87
CA PRO A 203 1.57 -8.03 -15.87
C PRO A 203 2.35 -8.29 -14.58
N ASN A 204 3.69 -8.25 -14.62
CA ASN A 204 4.55 -8.40 -13.44
C ASN A 204 4.87 -7.06 -12.76
N SER A 205 4.30 -5.94 -13.24
CA SER A 205 4.51 -4.64 -12.62
C SER A 205 3.71 -4.48 -11.33
N ALA A 206 4.16 -3.58 -10.46
CA ALA A 206 3.40 -3.21 -9.27
C ALA A 206 2.01 -2.64 -9.62
N PHE A 207 1.84 -2.01 -10.78
CA PHE A 207 0.56 -1.49 -11.26
C PHE A 207 -0.53 -2.58 -11.31
N SER A 208 -0.21 -3.76 -11.85
CA SER A 208 -1.18 -4.86 -11.95
C SER A 208 -1.57 -5.40 -10.57
N SER A 209 -0.59 -5.52 -9.66
CA SER A 209 -0.81 -5.96 -8.28
C SER A 209 -1.68 -4.97 -7.50
N LEU A 210 -1.42 -3.67 -7.62
CA LEU A 210 -2.24 -2.62 -6.99
C LEU A 210 -3.68 -2.64 -7.49
N ARG A 211 -3.88 -2.86 -8.80
CA ARG A 211 -5.20 -3.02 -9.40
C ARG A 211 -5.92 -4.25 -8.86
N LYS A 212 -5.22 -5.38 -8.70
CA LYS A 212 -5.76 -6.61 -8.09
C LYS A 212 -6.16 -6.40 -6.63
N PHE A 213 -5.47 -5.53 -5.89
CA PHE A 213 -5.83 -5.17 -4.52
C PHE A 213 -7.05 -4.25 -4.43
N GLY A 214 -7.56 -3.75 -5.56
CA GLY A 214 -8.72 -2.86 -5.60
C GLY A 214 -8.38 -1.38 -5.42
N VAL A 215 -7.10 -0.98 -5.58
CA VAL A 215 -6.73 0.44 -5.57
C VAL A 215 -7.31 1.12 -6.83
N PRO A 216 -8.03 2.25 -6.68
CA PRO A 216 -8.53 3.01 -7.82
C PRO A 216 -7.41 3.42 -8.78
N GLU A 217 -7.62 3.22 -10.08
CA GLU A 217 -6.63 3.58 -11.10
C GLU A 217 -6.32 5.09 -11.10
N THR A 218 -7.28 5.91 -10.67
CA THR A 218 -7.12 7.37 -10.53
C THR A 218 -5.97 7.73 -9.58
N TRP A 219 -5.88 7.09 -8.42
CA TRP A 219 -4.82 7.34 -7.42
C TRP A 219 -3.45 6.86 -7.92
N ILE A 220 -3.43 5.76 -8.67
CA ILE A 220 -2.19 5.24 -9.23
C ILE A 220 -1.64 6.20 -10.29
N TRP A 221 -2.51 6.74 -11.15
CA TRP A 221 -2.12 7.72 -12.17
C TRP A 221 -1.75 9.08 -11.58
N GLU A 222 -2.44 9.52 -10.52
CA GLU A 222 -2.10 10.73 -9.76
C GLU A 222 -0.67 10.64 -9.20
N ALA A 223 -0.32 9.52 -8.55
CA ALA A 223 1.04 9.30 -8.05
C ALA A 223 2.08 9.34 -9.19
N LYS A 224 1.79 8.74 -10.35
CA LYS A 224 2.70 8.78 -11.50
C LYS A 224 2.84 10.18 -12.09
N ALA A 225 1.78 10.97 -12.11
CA ALA A 225 1.85 12.37 -12.54
C ALA A 225 2.82 13.17 -11.67
N LEU A 226 2.82 12.95 -10.34
CA LEU A 226 3.77 13.58 -9.42
C LEU A 226 5.23 13.17 -9.71
N ASP A 227 5.50 11.89 -10.02
CA ASP A 227 6.84 11.43 -10.40
C ASP A 227 7.30 12.04 -11.74
N PHE A 228 6.42 12.16 -12.73
CA PHE A 228 6.76 12.83 -13.99
C PHE A 228 7.04 14.31 -13.80
N ARG A 229 6.26 14.99 -12.95
CA ARG A 229 6.52 16.38 -12.55
C ARG A 229 7.90 16.51 -11.88
N ALA A 230 8.25 15.60 -10.97
CA ALA A 230 9.55 15.61 -10.30
C ALA A 230 10.74 15.37 -11.26
N ARG A 231 10.51 14.65 -12.36
CA ARG A 231 11.53 14.40 -13.41
C ARG A 231 11.58 15.50 -14.49
N GLY A 232 10.59 16.39 -14.53
CA GLY A 232 10.45 17.41 -15.56
C GLY A 232 9.92 16.88 -16.91
N ASP A 233 9.28 15.70 -16.94
CA ASP A 233 8.65 15.19 -18.16
C ASP A 233 7.20 15.68 -18.27
N SER A 234 7.04 16.90 -18.80
CA SER A 234 5.74 17.57 -18.94
C SER A 234 4.74 16.78 -19.80
N GLN A 235 5.22 16.05 -20.83
CA GLN A 235 4.33 15.31 -21.74
C GLN A 235 3.71 14.09 -21.06
N GLN A 236 4.53 13.33 -20.33
CA GLN A 236 4.04 12.17 -19.58
C GLN A 236 3.22 12.59 -18.36
N GLU A 237 3.58 13.70 -17.70
CA GLU A 237 2.78 14.33 -16.64
C GLU A 237 1.35 14.61 -17.13
N PHE A 238 1.21 15.29 -18.27
CA PHE A 238 -0.11 15.59 -18.85
C PHE A 238 -0.94 14.33 -19.11
N LEU A 239 -0.35 13.32 -19.75
CA LEU A 239 -1.07 12.07 -20.04
C LEU A 239 -1.50 11.34 -18.75
N ALA A 240 -0.64 11.33 -17.73
CA ALA A 240 -0.96 10.76 -16.43
C ALA A 240 -2.11 11.51 -15.74
N LEU A 241 -2.13 12.85 -15.78
CA LEU A 241 -3.22 13.66 -15.21
C LEU A 241 -4.56 13.41 -15.93
N VAL A 242 -4.54 13.24 -17.25
CA VAL A 242 -5.74 12.88 -18.02
C VAL A 242 -6.28 11.52 -17.60
N TRP A 243 -5.40 10.53 -17.39
CA TRP A 243 -5.81 9.20 -16.90
C TRP A 243 -6.23 9.21 -15.42
N ALA A 244 -5.66 10.10 -14.61
CA ALA A 244 -6.07 10.33 -13.23
C ALA A 244 -7.44 11.05 -13.11
N GLN A 245 -8.01 11.51 -14.23
CA GLN A 245 -9.25 12.31 -14.30
C GLN A 245 -9.16 13.68 -13.62
N ASN A 246 -7.95 14.17 -13.34
CA ASN A 246 -7.72 15.52 -12.85
C ASN A 246 -7.58 16.48 -14.04
N TYR A 247 -8.71 16.80 -14.66
CA TYR A 247 -8.75 17.57 -15.91
C TYR A 247 -8.36 19.04 -15.74
N SER A 248 -8.61 19.64 -14.58
CA SER A 248 -8.22 21.03 -14.29
C SER A 248 -6.71 21.18 -14.29
N GLU A 249 -6.00 20.28 -13.57
CA GLU A 249 -4.54 20.31 -13.51
C GLU A 249 -3.93 19.87 -14.85
N ALA A 250 -4.54 18.91 -15.55
CA ALA A 250 -4.12 18.53 -16.90
C ALA A 250 -4.21 19.71 -17.87
N ASN A 251 -5.27 20.53 -17.80
CA ASN A 251 -5.45 21.70 -18.66
C ASN A 251 -4.40 22.78 -18.36
N GLN A 252 -4.13 23.06 -17.09
CA GLN A 252 -3.08 24.00 -16.69
C GLN A 252 -1.68 23.51 -17.15
N ALA A 253 -1.35 22.24 -16.92
CA ALA A 253 -0.09 21.66 -17.39
C ALA A 253 0.04 21.70 -18.92
N PHE A 254 -1.08 21.49 -19.63
CA PHE A 254 -1.10 21.58 -21.09
C PHE A 254 -0.88 23.00 -21.59
N VAL A 255 -1.61 23.97 -21.07
CA VAL A 255 -1.52 25.37 -21.52
C VAL A 255 -0.16 25.99 -21.19
N HIS A 256 0.36 25.74 -19.99
CA HIS A 256 1.57 26.41 -19.53
C HIS A 256 2.89 25.70 -19.90
N ARG A 257 2.87 24.37 -20.10
CA ARG A 257 4.11 23.60 -20.35
C ARG A 257 4.07 22.87 -21.69
N VAL A 258 3.13 21.92 -21.84
CA VAL A 258 3.16 20.97 -22.97
C VAL A 258 2.83 21.64 -24.31
N GLY A 259 1.86 22.55 -24.35
CA GLY A 259 1.47 23.30 -25.53
C GLY A 259 2.63 24.12 -26.10
N PRO A 260 3.23 25.03 -25.32
CA PRO A 260 4.40 25.82 -25.72
C PRO A 260 5.57 24.94 -26.20
N ASP A 261 5.93 23.91 -25.43
CA ASP A 261 7.05 23.02 -25.77
C ASP A 261 6.84 22.31 -27.13
N LEU A 262 5.61 21.87 -27.41
CA LEU A 262 5.25 21.20 -28.66
C LEU A 262 5.20 22.15 -29.86
N VAL A 263 4.80 23.39 -29.65
CA VAL A 263 4.81 24.46 -30.66
C VAL A 263 6.25 24.78 -31.07
N ILE A 264 7.13 25.01 -30.10
CA ILE A 264 8.55 25.29 -30.34
C ILE A 264 9.23 24.10 -31.03
N ALA A 265 8.94 22.87 -30.59
CA ALA A 265 9.43 21.65 -31.22
C ALA A 265 8.81 21.38 -32.61
N ARG A 266 7.81 22.16 -33.03
CA ARG A 266 7.05 22.02 -34.29
C ARG A 266 6.37 20.65 -34.45
N ASP A 267 6.06 19.94 -33.36
CA ASP A 267 5.33 18.66 -33.38
C ASP A 267 3.82 18.90 -33.27
N PHE A 268 3.24 19.40 -34.36
CA PHE A 268 1.81 19.70 -34.44
C PHE A 268 0.91 18.45 -34.42
N ARG A 269 1.46 17.27 -34.76
CA ARG A 269 0.71 16.00 -34.71
C ARG A 269 0.43 15.57 -33.28
N ARG A 270 1.42 15.70 -32.37
CA ARG A 270 1.20 15.45 -30.94
C ARG A 270 0.34 16.52 -30.31
N LEU A 271 0.56 17.79 -30.65
CA LEU A 271 -0.23 18.92 -30.17
C LEU A 271 -1.73 18.70 -30.43
N PHE A 272 -2.08 18.35 -31.68
CA PHE A 272 -3.46 18.08 -32.06
C PHE A 272 -4.05 16.89 -31.29
N ARG A 273 -3.30 15.78 -31.15
CA ARG A 273 -3.78 14.60 -30.41
C ARG A 273 -4.04 14.91 -28.93
N PHE A 274 -3.15 15.65 -28.27
CA PHE A 274 -3.31 16.02 -26.87
C PHE A 274 -4.46 17.01 -26.66
N ALA A 275 -4.58 18.01 -27.53
CA ALA A 275 -5.70 18.94 -27.50
C ALA A 275 -7.04 18.22 -27.78
N GLN A 276 -7.07 17.22 -28.65
CA GLN A 276 -8.26 16.41 -28.91
C GLN A 276 -8.69 15.59 -27.68
N LEU A 277 -7.75 15.12 -26.85
CA LEU A 277 -8.07 14.43 -25.60
C LEU A 277 -8.80 15.36 -24.62
N LEU A 278 -8.34 16.61 -24.50
CA LEU A 278 -9.01 17.61 -23.65
C LEU A 278 -10.34 18.08 -24.24
N PHE A 279 -10.45 18.20 -25.57
CA PHE A 279 -11.70 18.58 -26.24
C PHE A 279 -12.86 17.63 -25.92
N LYS A 280 -12.58 16.32 -25.80
CA LYS A 280 -13.59 15.33 -25.36
C LYS A 280 -14.17 15.62 -23.97
N VAL A 281 -13.42 16.35 -23.14
CA VAL A 281 -13.74 16.66 -21.75
C VAL A 281 -14.05 18.15 -21.55
N LYS A 282 -14.28 18.90 -22.63
CA LYS A 282 -14.51 20.36 -22.63
C LYS A 282 -15.52 20.86 -21.60
N GLY A 283 -16.57 20.09 -21.31
CA GLY A 283 -17.62 20.48 -20.36
C GLY A 283 -17.18 20.48 -18.88
N LYS A 284 -16.04 19.89 -18.54
CA LYS A 284 -15.49 19.87 -17.17
C LYS A 284 -14.34 20.87 -16.99
N LEU A 285 -13.95 21.58 -18.03
CA LEU A 285 -12.80 22.48 -18.04
C LEU A 285 -13.27 23.91 -17.85
N GLN A 286 -12.63 24.62 -16.94
CA GLN A 286 -12.74 26.08 -16.84
C GLN A 286 -11.86 26.70 -17.94
N ASP A 287 -12.37 27.73 -18.63
CA ASP A 287 -11.64 28.52 -19.62
C ASP A 287 -11.01 27.75 -20.80
N TRP A 288 -11.62 26.63 -21.20
CA TRP A 288 -11.18 25.86 -22.39
C TRP A 288 -11.07 26.74 -23.65
N ASP A 289 -12.09 27.58 -23.87
CA ASP A 289 -12.24 28.36 -25.09
C ASP A 289 -11.15 29.43 -25.28
N ARG A 290 -10.52 29.88 -24.18
CA ARG A 290 -9.52 30.97 -24.18
C ARG A 290 -8.08 30.49 -24.06
N GLY A 291 -7.86 29.20 -23.76
CA GLY A 291 -6.52 28.64 -23.58
C GLY A 291 -6.26 27.46 -24.50
N ALA A 292 -6.65 26.26 -24.07
CA ALA A 292 -6.29 25.03 -24.76
C ALA A 292 -6.97 24.86 -26.14
N ALA A 293 -8.07 25.56 -26.42
CA ALA A 293 -8.66 25.64 -27.74
C ALA A 293 -7.70 26.22 -28.80
N VAL A 294 -6.83 27.17 -28.42
CA VAL A 294 -5.82 27.78 -29.31
C VAL A 294 -4.90 26.71 -29.89
N TYR A 295 -4.41 25.82 -29.03
CA TYR A 295 -3.51 24.72 -29.43
C TYR A 295 -4.21 23.66 -30.31
N LEU A 296 -5.54 23.56 -30.26
CA LEU A 296 -6.31 22.71 -31.18
C LEU A 296 -6.50 23.38 -32.54
N LEU A 297 -6.89 24.67 -32.53
CA LEU A 297 -7.23 25.45 -33.70
C LEU A 297 -5.99 25.79 -34.54
N TYR A 298 -4.84 26.06 -33.91
CA TYR A 298 -3.62 26.49 -34.59
C TYR A 298 -3.11 25.49 -35.66
N PRO A 299 -2.93 24.18 -35.36
CA PRO A 299 -2.56 23.20 -36.40
C PRO A 299 -3.56 23.12 -37.56
N MET A 300 -4.86 23.29 -37.28
CA MET A 300 -5.90 23.25 -38.31
C MET A 300 -5.87 24.50 -39.20
N ALA A 301 -5.72 25.68 -38.60
CA ALA A 301 -5.61 26.95 -39.30
C ALA A 301 -4.40 26.98 -40.24
N ARG A 302 -3.28 26.36 -39.83
CA ARG A 302 -2.07 26.22 -40.64
C ARG A 302 -2.27 25.27 -41.84
N LEU A 303 -2.96 24.15 -41.67
CA LEU A 303 -3.14 23.15 -42.73
C LEU A 303 -4.14 23.58 -43.81
N GLN A 304 -5.13 24.41 -43.48
CA GLN A 304 -6.20 24.79 -44.41
C GLN A 304 -5.93 26.07 -45.23
N GLY A 305 -4.86 26.83 -44.94
CA GLY A 305 -4.55 28.08 -45.66
C GLY A 305 -5.72 29.09 -45.65
N LYS A 306 -5.85 29.90 -46.72
CA LYS A 306 -6.92 30.91 -46.93
C LYS A 306 -8.32 30.33 -47.24
N GLN A 307 -8.59 29.05 -46.98
CA GLN A 307 -9.91 28.50 -47.24
C GLN A 307 -10.92 28.94 -46.15
N HIS A 308 -12.06 29.49 -46.59
CA HIS A 308 -13.10 30.21 -45.81
C HIS A 308 -13.78 29.43 -44.66
N GLY A 309 -13.47 28.14 -44.45
CA GLY A 309 -14.20 27.28 -43.50
C GLY A 309 -13.93 27.59 -42.02
N LEU A 310 -12.74 28.11 -41.70
CA LEU A 310 -12.31 28.39 -40.32
C LEU A 310 -12.34 29.88 -39.95
N ASP A 311 -12.72 30.78 -40.86
CA ASP A 311 -12.76 32.23 -40.60
C ASP A 311 -13.71 32.58 -39.42
N LYS A 312 -14.70 31.72 -39.14
CA LYS A 312 -15.57 31.82 -37.96
C LYS A 312 -14.84 31.57 -36.64
N PHE A 313 -13.79 30.76 -36.65
CA PHE A 313 -13.00 30.38 -35.47
C PHE A 313 -11.70 31.18 -35.35
N ASP A 314 -11.35 31.98 -36.36
CA ASP A 314 -10.18 32.87 -36.31
C ASP A 314 -10.30 33.89 -35.17
N HIS A 315 -11.51 34.43 -34.94
CA HIS A 315 -11.74 35.29 -33.78
C HIS A 315 -11.49 34.58 -32.45
N GLN A 316 -11.93 33.33 -32.31
CA GLN A 316 -11.68 32.52 -31.10
C GLN A 316 -10.18 32.21 -30.95
N LEU A 317 -9.48 31.93 -32.05
CA LEU A 317 -8.04 31.68 -32.06
C LEU A 317 -7.25 32.94 -31.65
N PHE A 318 -7.57 34.09 -32.22
CA PHE A 318 -6.87 35.35 -31.94
C PHE A 318 -7.19 35.86 -30.54
N ASP A 319 -8.44 35.80 -30.10
CA ASP A 319 -8.84 36.20 -28.74
C ASP A 319 -8.21 35.27 -27.69
N GLY A 320 -8.11 33.97 -28.00
CA GLY A 320 -7.40 33.00 -27.17
C GLY A 320 -5.88 33.28 -27.10
N LEU A 321 -5.23 33.61 -28.22
CA LEU A 321 -3.80 33.97 -28.21
C LEU A 321 -3.52 35.25 -27.41
N VAL A 322 -4.39 36.25 -27.50
CA VAL A 322 -4.30 37.47 -26.70
C VAL A 322 -4.53 37.16 -25.22
N ALA A 323 -5.50 36.30 -24.89
CA ALA A 323 -5.75 35.86 -23.53
C ALA A 323 -4.55 35.08 -22.93
N LEU A 324 -3.93 34.18 -23.72
CA LEU A 324 -2.73 33.46 -23.32
C LEU A 324 -1.56 34.41 -23.04
N ARG A 325 -1.38 35.44 -23.86
CA ARG A 325 -0.35 36.46 -23.61
C ARG A 325 -0.63 37.31 -22.36
N GLY A 326 -1.89 37.53 -22.03
CA GLY A 326 -2.25 38.17 -20.76
C GLY A 326 -1.89 37.32 -19.53
N GLN A 327 -1.78 36.00 -19.70
CA GLN A 327 -1.48 35.03 -18.64
C GLN A 327 0.00 34.65 -18.57
N THR A 328 0.80 34.98 -19.59
CA THR A 328 2.26 34.86 -19.55
C THR A 328 2.84 35.92 -18.62
N HIS A 329 2.97 35.58 -17.34
CA HIS A 329 3.67 36.40 -16.34
C HIS A 329 5.20 36.38 -16.54
N GLY A 330 5.69 36.69 -17.76
CA GLY A 330 7.12 36.72 -18.09
C GLY A 330 7.76 35.34 -18.33
N ASP A 331 6.98 34.29 -18.62
CA ASP A 331 7.54 33.00 -19.00
C ASP A 331 8.00 33.04 -20.47
N ILE A 332 9.32 33.13 -20.64
CA ILE A 332 10.01 33.24 -21.93
C ILE A 332 9.58 32.14 -22.90
N ARG A 333 9.30 30.92 -22.42
CA ARG A 333 8.93 29.79 -23.29
C ARG A 333 7.55 29.98 -23.89
N GLN A 334 6.59 30.40 -23.06
CA GLN A 334 5.23 30.66 -23.51
C GLN A 334 5.20 31.86 -24.45
N GLU A 335 5.94 32.93 -24.12
CA GLU A 335 6.04 34.12 -24.98
C GLU A 335 6.65 33.78 -26.35
N ALA A 336 7.73 32.99 -26.39
CA ALA A 336 8.33 32.52 -27.63
C ALA A 336 7.35 31.67 -28.45
N ALA A 337 6.65 30.73 -27.82
CA ALA A 337 5.66 29.91 -28.51
C ALA A 337 4.49 30.74 -29.07
N ILE A 338 4.00 31.74 -28.32
CA ILE A 338 2.93 32.63 -28.77
C ILE A 338 3.41 33.52 -29.93
N ALA A 339 4.63 34.05 -29.86
CA ALA A 339 5.21 34.85 -30.93
C ALA A 339 5.40 34.01 -32.21
N ASP A 340 5.92 32.78 -32.09
CA ASP A 340 6.06 31.84 -33.21
C ASP A 340 4.72 31.50 -33.85
N MET A 341 3.68 31.23 -33.04
CA MET A 341 2.32 31.00 -33.55
C MET A 341 1.76 32.24 -34.26
N ALA A 342 1.95 33.44 -33.68
CA ALA A 342 1.48 34.68 -34.28
C ALA A 342 2.16 34.97 -35.61
N GLU A 343 3.48 34.78 -35.71
CA GLU A 343 4.23 34.95 -36.95
C GLU A 343 3.79 33.96 -38.04
N ASP A 344 3.67 32.67 -37.70
CA ASP A 344 3.20 31.64 -38.64
C ASP A 344 1.76 31.93 -39.11
N LEU A 345 0.88 32.42 -38.24
CA LEU A 345 -0.48 32.81 -38.61
C LEU A 345 -0.55 34.04 -39.50
N ILE A 346 0.27 35.07 -39.25
CA ILE A 346 0.38 36.26 -40.12
C ILE A 346 0.78 35.84 -41.54
N ARG A 347 1.76 34.92 -41.67
CA ARG A 347 2.21 34.41 -42.97
C ARG A 347 1.13 33.59 -43.68
N CYS A 348 0.33 32.82 -42.96
CA CYS A 348 -0.66 31.92 -43.55
C CYS A 348 -2.03 32.58 -43.85
N ARG A 349 -2.51 33.50 -43.02
CA ARG A 349 -3.87 34.07 -43.10
C ARG A 349 -3.92 35.58 -43.34
N GLY A 350 -2.80 36.30 -43.21
CA GLY A 350 -2.72 37.75 -43.38
C GLY A 350 -2.61 38.50 -42.04
N GLY A 351 -2.35 39.79 -42.13
CA GLY A 351 -2.02 40.63 -40.98
C GLY A 351 -3.24 41.16 -40.23
N ASP A 352 -3.74 40.40 -39.25
CA ASP A 352 -4.68 40.94 -38.25
C ASP A 352 -3.90 41.84 -37.25
N PRO A 353 -4.38 43.07 -36.95
CA PRO A 353 -3.79 43.96 -35.95
C PRO A 353 -3.52 43.31 -34.58
N ARG A 354 -4.36 42.35 -34.17
CA ARG A 354 -4.22 41.64 -32.89
C ARG A 354 -2.95 40.78 -32.85
N LEU A 355 -2.60 40.15 -33.96
CA LEU A 355 -1.42 39.27 -34.08
C LEU A 355 -0.12 40.08 -34.06
N PHE A 356 -0.08 41.24 -34.71
CA PHE A 356 1.09 42.12 -34.67
C PHE A 356 1.38 42.64 -33.26
N GLY A 357 0.35 42.78 -32.42
CA GLY A 357 0.51 43.13 -31.02
C GLY A 357 1.34 42.10 -30.24
N LEU A 358 1.27 40.81 -30.61
CA LEU A 358 1.89 39.68 -29.91
C LEU A 358 3.38 39.48 -30.24
N LEU A 359 3.86 40.08 -31.32
CA LEU A 359 5.26 39.96 -31.77
C LEU A 359 6.22 40.81 -30.92
N PRO A 360 7.49 40.40 -30.78
CA PRO A 360 8.56 41.26 -30.26
C PRO A 360 8.70 42.56 -31.10
N GLU A 361 9.06 43.68 -30.47
CA GLU A 361 9.09 45.00 -31.11
C GLU A 361 9.96 45.05 -32.37
N ASP A 362 11.09 44.32 -32.37
CA ASP A 362 12.02 44.23 -33.50
C ASP A 362 11.40 43.55 -34.73
N VAL A 363 10.61 42.50 -34.50
CA VAL A 363 9.96 41.71 -35.56
C VAL A 363 8.75 42.47 -36.07
N ARG A 364 7.95 43.04 -35.15
CA ARG A 364 6.80 43.88 -35.47
C ARG A 364 7.18 45.05 -36.38
N SER A 365 8.27 45.74 -36.07
CA SER A 365 8.77 46.89 -36.84
C SER A 365 9.15 46.51 -38.28
N LYS A 366 9.68 45.31 -38.52
CA LYS A 366 10.01 44.81 -39.86
C LYS A 366 8.76 44.54 -40.70
N TYR A 367 7.74 43.89 -40.13
CA TYR A 367 6.50 43.61 -40.84
C TYR A 367 5.68 44.88 -41.12
N MET A 368 5.62 45.83 -40.18
CA MET A 368 4.95 47.12 -40.39
C MET A 368 5.64 47.95 -41.50
N ARG A 369 6.98 47.89 -41.61
CA ARG A 369 7.73 48.52 -42.71
C ARG A 369 7.45 47.83 -44.06
N ALA A 370 7.39 46.50 -44.08
CA ALA A 370 7.08 45.74 -45.30
C ALA A 370 5.65 46.04 -45.81
N GLN A 371 4.65 46.09 -44.92
CA GLN A 371 3.29 46.48 -45.29
C GLN A 371 3.19 47.94 -45.75
N ALA A 372 3.92 48.87 -45.09
CA ALA A 372 3.94 50.27 -45.53
C ALA A 372 4.55 50.43 -46.93
N LEU A 373 5.54 49.61 -47.29
CA LEU A 373 6.13 49.59 -48.63
C LEU A 373 5.19 48.95 -49.68
N GLU A 374 4.40 47.95 -49.32
CA GLU A 374 3.37 47.36 -50.20
C GLU A 374 2.16 48.29 -50.46
N VAL A 375 1.90 49.27 -49.59
CA VAL A 375 0.81 50.26 -49.77
C VAL A 375 1.24 51.47 -50.61
N ILE A 376 2.55 51.67 -50.80
CA ILE A 376 3.14 52.79 -51.56
C ILE A 376 3.40 52.42 -53.04
N CYS A 377 3.40 51.12 -53.39
CA CYS A 377 3.40 50.61 -54.76
C CYS A 377 1.99 50.26 -55.21
#